data_AF-A0A959CMZ9-F1
#
_entry.id   AF-A0A959CMZ9-F1
#
_cell.length_a   1.000
_cell.length_b   1.000
_cell.length_c   1.000
_cell.angle_alpha   90.00
_cell.angle_beta   90.00
_cell.angle_gamma   90.00
#
_symmetry.space_group_name_H-M   'P 1'
#
loop_
_entity.id
_entity.type
_entity.pdbx_description
1 polymer ?
#
loop_
_entity_poly.entity_id
_entity_poly.type
_entity_poly.pdbx_seq_one_letter_code
_entity_poly.pdbx_strand_id
1 'polypeptide(L)'
;MKIPITILFSLLGITALRAQPIGADCDRAMPADHTSTYHIPEVGRVGGAPAALPVPCRPEGLPQTRVFWFQWVVESPGLLAFDLLPDNPDDDLDFVLYRLPQGLGQCAGKTSVRCMAAGPRIGAARAASSSCLGATGLRAGTWDEAEQPGCPSANDNYLEALEAQPGEAYALWVNNYTSGEGFTLRFTGNALLSAEALPKADWSARVFPNPAEAELFVALDLPRPATVELTVLDALGRFVHAQEEELAAGPQQLSLNTERWNDGVYWLMVEVDGEWWFGKVEKMGG
;
A
#
# COMPACT_ATOMS: atom_id res chain seq x y z
N MET A 1 0.75 -7.40 -66.26
CA MET A 1 0.27 -6.30 -65.39
C MET A 1 0.55 -6.73 -63.95
N LYS A 2 1.63 -6.22 -63.34
CA LYS A 2 2.05 -6.60 -61.97
C LYS A 2 1.39 -5.62 -60.99
N ILE A 3 0.53 -6.13 -60.11
CA ILE A 3 -0.12 -5.34 -59.05
C ILE A 3 0.84 -5.32 -57.86
N PRO A 4 1.30 -4.15 -57.36
CA PRO A 4 2.10 -4.10 -56.16
C PRO A 4 1.18 -4.28 -54.94
N ILE A 5 1.51 -5.24 -54.08
CA ILE A 5 0.88 -5.40 -52.77
C ILE A 5 1.57 -4.43 -51.82
N THR A 6 0.91 -3.31 -51.54
CA THR A 6 1.33 -2.38 -50.48
C THR A 6 0.90 -2.99 -49.15
N ILE A 7 1.84 -3.53 -48.40
CA ILE A 7 1.62 -3.96 -47.02
C ILE A 7 1.49 -2.69 -46.16
N LEU A 8 0.26 -2.39 -45.76
CA LEU A 8 -0.06 -1.31 -44.83
C LEU A 8 0.34 -1.79 -43.42
N PHE A 9 1.51 -1.35 -42.94
CA PHE A 9 1.86 -1.48 -41.52
C PHE A 9 0.90 -0.61 -40.71
N SER A 10 -0.11 -1.21 -40.08
CA SER A 10 -0.88 -0.50 -39.06
C SER A 10 0.01 -0.34 -37.84
N LEU A 11 0.48 0.89 -37.60
CA LEU A 11 0.96 1.29 -36.29
C LEU A 11 -0.23 1.22 -35.32
N LEU A 12 -0.45 0.05 -34.72
CA LEU A 12 -1.14 -0.01 -33.44
C LEU A 12 -0.22 0.68 -32.45
N GLY A 13 -0.51 1.95 -32.15
CA GLY A 13 0.11 2.65 -31.05
C GLY A 13 -0.18 1.87 -29.79
N ILE A 14 0.84 1.21 -29.24
CA ILE A 14 0.80 0.66 -27.89
C ILE A 14 0.73 1.88 -26.98
N THR A 15 -0.47 2.30 -26.59
CA THR A 15 -0.64 3.11 -25.40
C THR A 15 -0.11 2.27 -24.25
N ALA A 16 1.08 2.59 -23.75
CA ALA A 16 1.55 2.04 -22.48
C ALA A 16 0.48 2.36 -21.44
N LEU A 17 -0.32 1.36 -21.07
CA LEU A 17 -1.14 1.45 -19.87
C LEU A 17 -0.15 1.66 -18.73
N ARG A 18 -0.12 2.86 -18.17
CA ARG A 18 0.67 3.07 -16.96
C ARG A 18 0.03 2.22 -15.86
N ALA A 19 0.78 1.26 -15.35
CA ALA A 19 0.57 0.63 -14.06
C ALA A 19 0.09 1.68 -13.02
N GLN A 20 -0.96 1.35 -12.25
CA GLN A 20 -1.44 2.21 -11.18
C GLN A 20 -0.35 2.38 -10.09
N PRO A 21 -0.24 3.56 -9.47
CA PRO A 21 0.78 3.78 -8.43
C PRO A 21 0.55 2.85 -7.22
N ILE A 22 1.60 2.52 -6.48
CA ILE A 22 1.50 1.72 -5.26
C ILE A 22 0.47 2.34 -4.30
N GLY A 23 -0.23 1.49 -3.57
CA GLY A 23 -1.25 1.93 -2.62
C GLY A 23 -2.52 2.45 -3.28
N ALA A 24 -2.61 2.56 -4.62
CA ALA A 24 -3.87 2.94 -5.27
C ALA A 24 -4.94 1.84 -5.12
N ASP A 25 -4.52 0.59 -5.15
CA ASP A 25 -5.36 -0.59 -5.13
C ASP A 25 -4.88 -1.61 -4.10
N CYS A 26 -5.80 -2.47 -3.68
CA CYS A 26 -5.54 -3.47 -2.64
C CYS A 26 -4.48 -4.49 -3.07
N ASP A 27 -4.50 -4.93 -4.32
CA ASP A 27 -3.55 -5.92 -4.87
C ASP A 27 -2.15 -5.32 -5.08
N ARG A 28 -2.06 -3.99 -5.14
CA ARG A 28 -0.81 -3.21 -5.20
C ARG A 28 -0.59 -2.37 -3.94
N ALA A 29 -1.06 -2.85 -2.79
CA ALA A 29 -0.93 -2.14 -1.52
C ALA A 29 0.54 -2.00 -1.09
N MET A 30 0.87 -0.87 -0.46
CA MET A 30 2.21 -0.59 0.05
C MET A 30 2.56 -1.55 1.20
N PRO A 31 3.66 -2.32 1.10
CA PRO A 31 4.08 -3.17 2.19
C PRO A 31 4.48 -2.35 3.41
N ALA A 32 4.11 -2.85 4.58
CA ALA A 32 4.42 -2.23 5.85
C ALA A 32 5.06 -3.22 6.83
N ASP A 33 6.02 -2.74 7.61
CA ASP A 33 6.68 -3.45 8.70
C ASP A 33 6.57 -2.65 10.00
N HIS A 34 6.83 -3.30 11.13
CA HIS A 34 6.66 -2.70 12.46
C HIS A 34 7.77 -1.72 12.86
N THR A 35 8.89 -1.68 12.13
CA THR A 35 10.06 -0.83 12.45
C THR A 35 10.02 0.52 11.75
N SER A 36 9.26 0.59 10.67
CA SER A 36 9.18 1.75 9.80
C SER A 36 8.04 2.70 10.21
N THR A 37 8.25 3.98 9.94
CA THR A 37 7.17 4.99 9.93
C THR A 37 6.95 5.39 8.48
N TYR A 38 5.69 5.35 8.04
CA TYR A 38 5.33 5.60 6.65
C TYR A 38 4.64 6.94 6.53
N HIS A 39 5.29 7.90 5.88
CA HIS A 39 4.69 9.19 5.59
C HIS A 39 4.32 9.27 4.10
N ILE A 40 3.02 9.38 3.83
CA ILE A 40 2.45 9.53 2.49
C ILE A 40 2.16 11.03 2.31
N PRO A 41 2.91 11.78 1.50
CA PRO A 41 2.81 13.24 1.46
C PRO A 41 1.57 13.76 0.72
N GLU A 42 0.99 12.94 -0.15
CA GLU A 42 -0.20 13.28 -0.91
C GLU A 42 -0.98 11.99 -1.25
N VAL A 43 -2.30 12.04 -1.12
CA VAL A 43 -3.18 10.94 -1.50
C VAL A 43 -3.93 11.31 -2.77
N GLY A 44 -3.56 10.63 -3.86
CA GLY A 44 -4.16 10.85 -5.17
C GLY A 44 -5.65 10.52 -5.20
N ARG A 45 -6.38 11.17 -6.10
CA ARG A 45 -7.77 10.78 -6.38
C ARG A 45 -7.77 9.40 -7.05
N VAL A 46 -8.67 8.52 -6.62
CA VAL A 46 -8.94 7.29 -7.35
C VAL A 46 -9.56 7.67 -8.71
N GLY A 47 -9.08 7.06 -9.79
CA GLY A 47 -9.60 7.29 -11.13
C GLY A 47 -11.00 6.69 -11.29
N GLY A 48 -11.95 7.48 -11.80
CA GLY A 48 -13.37 7.09 -11.89
C GLY A 48 -14.14 7.34 -10.58
N ALA A 49 -15.45 7.10 -10.57
CA ALA A 49 -16.24 7.03 -9.34
C ALA A 49 -16.25 5.57 -8.90
N PRO A 50 -15.26 5.11 -8.10
CA PRO A 50 -15.27 3.73 -7.63
C PRO A 50 -16.55 3.47 -6.84
N ALA A 51 -17.10 2.27 -6.98
CA ALA A 51 -18.28 1.87 -6.23
C ALA A 51 -18.02 2.05 -4.72
N ALA A 52 -19.01 2.61 -4.02
CA ALA A 52 -18.94 2.74 -2.57
C ALA A 52 -18.70 1.36 -1.94
N LEU A 53 -17.76 1.25 -1.00
CA LEU A 53 -17.36 -0.02 -0.40
C LEU A 53 -18.29 -0.36 0.77
N PRO A 54 -19.22 -1.32 0.65
CA PRO A 54 -20.11 -1.68 1.76
C PRO A 54 -19.29 -2.30 2.88
N VAL A 55 -19.35 -1.69 4.07
CA VAL A 55 -18.56 -2.09 5.24
C VAL A 55 -19.38 -1.89 6.52
N PRO A 56 -19.00 -2.53 7.65
CA PRO A 56 -19.81 -2.48 8.87
C PRO A 56 -20.10 -1.08 9.41
N CYS A 57 -19.15 -0.15 9.30
CA CYS A 57 -19.34 1.24 9.72
C CYS A 57 -20.19 2.08 8.76
N ARG A 58 -20.42 1.58 7.52
CA ARG A 58 -21.25 2.26 6.52
C ARG A 58 -21.83 1.26 5.50
N PRO A 59 -23.03 0.68 5.77
CA PRO A 59 -23.62 -0.34 4.92
C PRO A 59 -23.94 0.11 3.49
N GLU A 60 -24.26 1.39 3.29
CA GLU A 60 -24.46 1.99 1.96
C GLU A 60 -23.17 2.22 1.19
N GLY A 61 -22.03 2.08 1.87
CA GLY A 61 -20.68 2.09 1.34
C GLY A 61 -19.91 3.38 1.60
N LEU A 62 -18.62 3.24 1.88
CA LEU A 62 -17.71 4.37 2.02
C LEU A 62 -17.34 4.95 0.65
N PRO A 63 -17.40 6.28 0.47
CA PRO A 63 -16.92 6.93 -0.74
C PRO A 63 -15.40 6.81 -0.79
N GLN A 64 -14.86 6.41 -1.93
CA GLN A 64 -13.42 6.31 -2.12
C GLN A 64 -12.95 7.57 -2.86
N THR A 65 -12.66 8.63 -2.11
CA THR A 65 -12.28 9.93 -2.68
C THR A 65 -10.80 9.96 -2.99
N ARG A 66 -9.98 9.56 -2.02
CA ARG A 66 -8.51 9.58 -2.07
C ARG A 66 -7.98 8.50 -1.17
N VAL A 67 -7.58 7.40 -1.78
CA VAL A 67 -7.29 6.16 -1.08
C VAL A 67 -5.81 5.83 -1.15
N PHE A 68 -5.31 5.30 -0.04
CA PHE A 68 -4.02 4.63 0.00
C PHE A 68 -4.14 3.29 0.74
N TRP A 69 -3.56 2.24 0.15
CA TRP A 69 -3.55 0.89 0.72
C TRP A 69 -2.18 0.54 1.29
N PHE A 70 -2.16 -0.04 2.48
CA PHE A 70 -1.01 -0.76 3.04
C PHE A 70 -1.32 -2.25 3.18
N GLN A 71 -0.30 -3.09 3.28
CA GLN A 71 -0.45 -4.51 3.60
C GLN A 71 0.75 -5.06 4.37
N TRP A 72 0.54 -6.10 5.18
CA TRP A 72 1.59 -6.74 5.98
C TRP A 72 1.21 -8.15 6.42
N VAL A 73 2.21 -8.93 6.81
CA VAL A 73 2.06 -10.24 7.48
C VAL A 73 2.54 -10.14 8.92
N VAL A 74 1.87 -10.87 9.82
CA VAL A 74 2.27 -10.98 11.21
C VAL A 74 3.36 -12.05 11.34
N GLU A 75 4.54 -11.68 11.82
CA GLU A 75 5.66 -12.60 12.09
C GLU A 75 5.57 -13.21 13.49
N SER A 76 5.24 -12.39 14.48
CA SER A 76 5.13 -12.80 15.89
C SER A 76 3.80 -12.35 16.48
N PRO A 77 3.18 -13.16 17.35
CA PRO A 77 1.88 -12.82 17.92
C PRO A 77 1.97 -11.55 18.76
N GLY A 78 0.87 -10.82 18.85
CA GLY A 78 0.75 -9.66 19.71
C GLY A 78 -0.48 -8.83 19.39
N LEU A 79 -0.58 -7.66 20.02
CA LEU A 79 -1.55 -6.64 19.67
C LEU A 79 -1.06 -5.88 18.42
N LEU A 80 -1.88 -5.90 17.39
CA LEU A 80 -1.81 -5.00 16.25
C LEU A 80 -2.53 -3.70 16.61
N ALA A 81 -1.74 -2.63 16.73
CA ALA A 81 -2.20 -1.27 16.99
C ALA A 81 -1.38 -0.29 16.15
N PHE A 82 -2.00 0.81 15.74
CA PHE A 82 -1.36 1.84 14.92
C PHE A 82 -2.04 3.19 15.09
N ASP A 83 -1.29 4.26 14.80
CA ASP A 83 -1.79 5.60 14.60
C ASP A 83 -1.74 5.97 13.11
N LEU A 84 -2.79 6.61 12.63
CA LEU A 84 -2.86 7.41 11.42
C LEU A 84 -2.92 8.88 11.83
N LEU A 85 -1.89 9.62 11.46
CA LEU A 85 -1.73 11.03 11.79
C LEU A 85 -1.91 11.85 10.51
N PRO A 86 -3.03 12.57 10.33
CA PRO A 86 -3.19 13.43 9.16
C PRO A 86 -2.22 14.60 9.24
N ASP A 87 -1.67 15.02 8.10
CA ASP A 87 -0.80 16.20 8.03
C ASP A 87 -1.58 17.48 8.33
N ASN A 88 -2.85 17.50 7.91
CA ASN A 88 -3.82 18.51 8.29
C ASN A 88 -4.74 17.98 9.40
N PRO A 89 -4.73 18.56 10.62
CA PRO A 89 -5.58 18.10 11.72
C PRO A 89 -7.10 18.30 11.50
N ASP A 90 -7.48 18.95 10.40
CA ASP A 90 -8.87 19.11 9.98
C ASP A 90 -9.30 18.03 8.97
N ASP A 91 -8.38 17.20 8.49
CA ASP A 91 -8.69 16.11 7.58
C ASP A 91 -9.42 14.97 8.29
N ASP A 92 -10.34 14.39 7.52
CA ASP A 92 -11.23 13.31 7.93
C ASP A 92 -10.68 12.01 7.32
N LEU A 93 -9.90 11.28 8.11
CA LEU A 93 -9.32 10.01 7.70
C LEU A 93 -10.28 8.86 8.07
N ASP A 94 -10.89 8.26 7.06
CA ASP A 94 -11.56 6.97 7.22
C ASP A 94 -10.52 5.85 7.06
N PHE A 95 -10.73 4.72 7.74
CA PHE A 95 -9.96 3.51 7.42
C PHE A 95 -10.77 2.22 7.55
N VAL A 96 -10.35 1.20 6.82
CA VAL A 96 -10.85 -0.16 6.98
C VAL A 96 -9.66 -1.11 7.02
N LEU A 97 -9.56 -1.88 8.11
CA LEU A 97 -8.60 -2.98 8.20
C LEU A 97 -9.28 -4.25 7.70
N TYR A 98 -8.65 -4.90 6.73
CA TYR A 98 -9.09 -6.17 6.17
C TYR A 98 -8.12 -7.29 6.55
N ARG A 99 -8.68 -8.47 6.86
CA ARG A 99 -7.92 -9.72 6.83
C ARG A 99 -7.90 -10.26 5.40
N LEU A 100 -6.73 -10.73 4.97
CA LEU A 100 -6.47 -11.33 3.66
C LEU A 100 -6.30 -12.85 3.81
N PRO A 101 -7.38 -13.66 3.76
CA PRO A 101 -7.28 -15.09 4.03
C PRO A 101 -6.44 -15.87 3.01
N GLN A 102 -6.18 -15.28 1.84
CA GLN A 102 -5.40 -15.89 0.77
C GLN A 102 -3.94 -15.39 0.71
N GLY A 103 -3.56 -14.43 1.57
CA GLY A 103 -2.23 -13.82 1.61
C GLY A 103 -2.16 -12.41 1.01
N LEU A 104 -0.96 -11.80 1.05
CA LEU A 104 -0.70 -10.48 0.46
C LEU A 104 -1.02 -10.45 -1.04
N GLY A 105 -1.47 -9.29 -1.54
CA GLY A 105 -1.91 -9.08 -2.92
C GLY A 105 -3.24 -9.77 -3.30
N GLN A 106 -3.73 -10.72 -2.50
CA GLN A 106 -4.92 -11.51 -2.81
C GLN A 106 -6.19 -10.89 -2.21
N CYS A 107 -6.73 -9.89 -2.92
CA CYS A 107 -7.84 -9.06 -2.42
C CYS A 107 -9.24 -9.66 -2.62
N ALA A 108 -9.34 -10.79 -3.33
CA ALA A 108 -10.57 -11.56 -3.46
C ALA A 108 -10.88 -12.26 -2.12
N GLY A 109 -12.11 -12.09 -1.61
CA GLY A 109 -12.54 -12.72 -0.36
C GLY A 109 -11.98 -12.10 0.92
N LYS A 110 -11.35 -10.91 0.85
CA LYS A 110 -10.96 -10.14 2.04
C LYS A 110 -12.16 -9.84 2.95
N THR A 111 -11.94 -9.81 4.26
CA THR A 111 -13.00 -9.54 5.25
C THR A 111 -12.61 -8.36 6.14
N SER A 112 -13.48 -7.35 6.27
CA SER A 112 -13.25 -6.23 7.18
C SER A 112 -13.25 -6.71 8.63
N VAL A 113 -12.22 -6.36 9.39
CA VAL A 113 -12.10 -6.66 10.83
C VAL A 113 -12.18 -5.40 11.69
N ARG A 114 -11.89 -4.22 11.14
CA ARG A 114 -12.09 -2.90 11.78
C ARG A 114 -12.56 -1.89 10.74
N CYS A 115 -13.45 -0.98 11.13
CA CYS A 115 -14.06 -0.02 10.20
C CYS A 115 -14.26 1.34 10.86
N MET A 116 -13.45 2.31 10.50
CA MET A 116 -13.45 3.63 11.09
C MET A 116 -13.94 4.65 10.07
N ALA A 117 -15.05 5.31 10.38
CA ALA A 117 -15.60 6.37 9.56
C ALA A 117 -16.07 7.59 10.37
N ALA A 118 -15.74 7.68 11.66
CA ALA A 118 -16.08 8.87 12.42
C ALA A 118 -15.31 10.08 11.90
N GLY A 119 -15.95 11.23 12.01
CA GLY A 119 -15.47 12.47 11.43
C GLY A 119 -16.33 13.66 11.82
N PRO A 120 -16.13 14.83 11.20
CA PRO A 120 -16.90 16.03 11.52
C PRO A 120 -18.39 15.86 11.22
N ARG A 121 -19.23 16.33 12.15
CA ARG A 121 -20.68 16.48 11.90
C ARG A 121 -20.91 17.65 10.93
N ILE A 122 -21.34 17.33 9.71
CA ILE A 122 -21.64 18.32 8.67
C ILE A 122 -22.70 19.32 9.16
N GLY A 123 -22.38 20.62 9.09
CA GLY A 123 -23.28 21.70 9.51
C GLY A 123 -23.30 21.99 11.02
N ALA A 124 -22.51 21.28 11.83
CA ALA A 124 -22.33 21.57 13.26
C ALA A 124 -21.05 22.37 13.51
N ALA A 125 -20.96 23.00 14.69
CA ALA A 125 -19.71 23.62 15.13
C ALA A 125 -18.62 22.57 15.32
N ARG A 126 -17.36 22.91 15.00
CA ARG A 126 -16.19 22.01 15.13
C ARG A 126 -16.07 21.38 16.53
N ALA A 127 -16.37 22.14 17.59
CA ALA A 127 -16.34 21.65 18.96
C ALA A 127 -17.31 20.48 19.22
N ALA A 128 -18.36 20.32 18.42
CA ALA A 128 -19.27 19.19 18.51
C ALA A 128 -18.69 17.89 17.92
N SER A 129 -17.50 17.95 17.30
CA SER A 129 -16.81 16.80 16.71
C SER A 129 -15.38 16.64 17.21
N SER A 130 -14.96 17.35 18.26
CA SER A 130 -13.56 17.39 18.67
C SER A 130 -12.97 16.02 19.07
N SER A 131 -13.81 15.06 19.45
CA SER A 131 -13.38 13.68 19.75
C SER A 131 -13.19 12.80 18.52
N CYS A 132 -13.64 13.23 17.33
CA CYS A 132 -13.58 12.47 16.08
C CYS A 132 -12.74 13.21 15.02
N LEU A 133 -11.71 13.96 15.45
CA LEU A 133 -10.84 14.74 14.57
C LEU A 133 -9.38 14.47 14.90
N GLY A 134 -8.52 14.60 13.90
CA GLY A 134 -7.08 14.42 14.04
C GLY A 134 -6.69 12.94 14.00
N ALA A 135 -5.80 12.53 14.90
CA ALA A 135 -5.25 11.18 14.91
C ALA A 135 -6.34 10.12 15.07
N THR A 136 -6.27 9.06 14.28
CA THR A 136 -7.14 7.88 14.35
C THR A 136 -6.31 6.61 14.34
N GLY A 137 -6.93 5.45 14.55
CA GLY A 137 -6.28 4.16 14.36
C GLY A 137 -6.83 3.09 15.28
N LEU A 138 -5.93 2.19 15.68
CA LEU A 138 -6.22 1.10 16.61
C LEU A 138 -5.43 1.31 17.90
N ARG A 139 -6.08 1.22 19.06
CA ARG A 139 -5.41 1.34 20.37
C ARG A 139 -5.89 0.29 21.35
N ALA A 140 -5.05 -0.02 22.34
CA ALA A 140 -5.45 -0.89 23.43
C ALA A 140 -6.42 -0.15 24.38
N GLY A 141 -7.41 -0.85 24.91
CA GLY A 141 -8.35 -0.32 25.91
C GLY A 141 -9.61 0.34 25.34
N THR A 142 -9.75 0.41 24.02
CA THR A 142 -11.03 0.61 23.30
C THR A 142 -11.70 -0.74 23.05
N TRP A 143 -12.99 -0.75 22.69
CA TRP A 143 -13.82 -1.97 22.65
C TRP A 143 -14.69 -2.09 21.40
N ASP A 144 -14.69 -1.05 20.59
CA ASP A 144 -15.50 -0.89 19.41
C ASP A 144 -14.69 -1.30 18.19
N GLU A 145 -15.31 -2.09 17.33
CA GLU A 145 -14.72 -2.57 16.08
C GLU A 145 -15.13 -1.71 14.89
N ALA A 146 -16.11 -0.82 15.09
CA ALA A 146 -16.60 0.09 14.06
C ALA A 146 -17.20 1.38 14.64
N GLU A 147 -16.86 2.50 14.01
CA GLU A 147 -17.44 3.82 14.28
C GLU A 147 -18.06 4.40 12.99
N GLN A 148 -19.33 4.84 13.05
CA GLN A 148 -20.05 5.36 11.87
C GLN A 148 -19.71 6.81 11.52
N PRO A 149 -20.07 7.28 10.30
CA PRO A 149 -19.96 8.68 9.89
C PRO A 149 -20.48 9.72 10.88
N GLY A 150 -19.74 10.83 10.97
CA GLY A 150 -19.98 11.90 11.92
C GLY A 150 -19.38 11.61 13.29
N CYS A 151 -19.86 12.29 14.33
CA CYS A 151 -19.28 12.19 15.67
C CYS A 151 -20.32 11.97 16.76
N PRO A 152 -21.04 10.82 16.79
CA PRO A 152 -21.88 10.43 17.92
C PRO A 152 -21.06 10.36 19.22
N SER A 153 -21.71 10.49 20.38
CA SER A 153 -21.02 10.68 21.66
C SER A 153 -20.12 9.53 22.12
N ALA A 154 -20.27 8.35 21.51
CA ALA A 154 -19.43 7.19 21.80
C ALA A 154 -18.15 7.16 20.96
N ASN A 155 -18.09 7.94 19.87
CA ASN A 155 -16.96 7.92 18.95
C ASN A 155 -15.81 8.76 19.50
N ASP A 156 -14.63 8.17 19.46
CA ASP A 156 -13.40 8.75 20.00
C ASP A 156 -12.22 8.72 19.01
N ASN A 157 -12.52 8.41 17.75
CA ASN A 157 -11.59 8.31 16.63
C ASN A 157 -10.67 7.09 16.68
N TYR A 158 -10.88 6.12 17.58
CA TYR A 158 -10.00 4.96 17.72
C TYR A 158 -10.77 3.68 17.99
N LEU A 159 -10.45 2.63 17.22
CA LEU A 159 -11.04 1.31 17.41
C LEU A 159 -10.17 0.41 18.27
N GLU A 160 -10.73 -0.71 18.71
CA GLU A 160 -10.04 -1.75 19.49
C GLU A 160 -8.84 -2.33 18.73
N ALA A 161 -7.67 -2.42 19.39
CA ALA A 161 -6.50 -3.15 18.90
C ALA A 161 -6.83 -4.63 18.62
N LEU A 162 -6.17 -5.23 17.63
CA LEU A 162 -6.48 -6.59 17.21
C LEU A 162 -5.44 -7.58 17.75
N GLU A 163 -5.86 -8.67 18.38
CA GLU A 163 -4.96 -9.79 18.68
C GLU A 163 -4.56 -10.50 17.37
N ALA A 164 -3.32 -10.29 16.96
CA ALA A 164 -2.76 -10.79 15.73
C ALA A 164 -1.95 -12.07 15.98
N GLN A 165 -2.10 -13.06 15.09
CA GLN A 165 -1.39 -14.35 15.16
C GLN A 165 -0.41 -14.50 13.99
N PRO A 166 0.70 -15.24 14.16
CA PRO A 166 1.66 -15.47 13.09
C PRO A 166 1.04 -16.03 11.81
N GLY A 167 1.48 -15.49 10.66
CA GLY A 167 1.00 -15.89 9.34
C GLY A 167 -0.32 -15.23 8.91
N GLU A 168 -0.98 -14.48 9.79
CA GLU A 168 -2.13 -13.66 9.39
C GLU A 168 -1.67 -12.50 8.52
N ALA A 169 -2.40 -12.28 7.42
CA ALA A 169 -2.14 -11.19 6.47
C ALA A 169 -3.25 -10.14 6.54
N TYR A 170 -2.87 -8.87 6.47
CA TYR A 170 -3.78 -7.75 6.56
C TYR A 170 -3.55 -6.74 5.43
N ALA A 171 -4.62 -6.05 5.04
CA ALA A 171 -4.57 -4.85 4.23
C ALA A 171 -5.30 -3.70 4.93
N LEU A 172 -4.69 -2.52 4.96
CA LEU A 172 -5.27 -1.31 5.52
C LEU A 172 -5.63 -0.37 4.37
N TRP A 173 -6.93 -0.11 4.22
CA TRP A 173 -7.46 0.93 3.35
C TRP A 173 -7.56 2.21 4.16
N VAL A 174 -6.89 3.29 3.71
CA VAL A 174 -7.01 4.62 4.31
C VAL A 174 -7.60 5.56 3.26
N ASN A 175 -8.60 6.35 3.63
CA ASN A 175 -9.21 7.33 2.76
C ASN A 175 -9.18 8.72 3.41
N ASN A 176 -8.56 9.68 2.73
CA ASN A 176 -8.69 11.08 3.12
C ASN A 176 -9.95 11.65 2.44
N TYR A 177 -11.03 11.73 3.21
CA TYR A 177 -12.33 12.20 2.72
C TYR A 177 -12.30 13.71 2.40
N THR A 178 -11.52 14.48 3.16
CA THR A 178 -11.46 15.95 3.08
C THR A 178 -10.54 16.44 1.98
N SER A 179 -9.25 16.11 2.06
CA SER A 179 -8.19 16.77 1.27
C SER A 179 -7.23 15.78 0.61
N GLY A 180 -6.37 16.29 -0.28
CA GLY A 180 -5.30 15.51 -0.93
C GLY A 180 -4.06 15.42 -0.08
N GLU A 181 -4.03 16.15 1.05
CA GLU A 181 -2.89 16.18 1.94
C GLU A 181 -2.64 14.79 2.53
N GLY A 182 -1.38 14.63 2.92
CA GLY A 182 -0.83 13.38 3.36
C GLY A 182 -1.25 12.95 4.76
N PHE A 183 -0.70 11.82 5.15
CA PHE A 183 -0.79 11.30 6.50
C PHE A 183 0.40 10.40 6.82
N THR A 184 0.58 10.11 8.10
CA THR A 184 1.61 9.23 8.60
C THR A 184 1.00 7.99 9.26
N LEU A 185 1.42 6.80 8.86
CA LEU A 185 1.15 5.54 9.55
C LEU A 185 2.32 5.19 10.48
N ARG A 186 1.99 4.91 11.74
CA ARG A 186 2.93 4.43 12.77
C ARG A 186 2.34 3.27 13.54
N PHE A 187 3.02 2.12 13.56
CA PHE A 187 2.63 1.01 14.42
C PHE A 187 2.97 1.31 15.88
N THR A 188 2.02 1.03 16.78
CA THR A 188 2.12 1.24 18.23
C THR A 188 1.89 -0.04 19.03
N GLY A 189 1.52 -1.13 18.34
CA GLY A 189 1.34 -2.45 18.90
C GLY A 189 2.65 -3.19 19.18
N ASN A 190 2.55 -4.41 19.69
CA ASN A 190 3.68 -5.28 19.98
C ASN A 190 3.71 -6.56 19.13
N ALA A 191 2.76 -6.73 18.19
CA ALA A 191 2.91 -7.72 17.13
C ALA A 191 4.07 -7.31 16.21
N LEU A 192 4.93 -8.27 15.85
CA LEU A 192 5.97 -8.01 14.85
C LEU A 192 5.39 -8.23 13.46
N LEU A 193 5.56 -7.24 12.59
CA LEU A 193 4.99 -7.21 11.24
C LEU A 193 6.10 -7.20 10.19
N SER A 194 5.86 -7.91 9.10
CA SER A 194 6.73 -7.97 7.94
C SER A 194 6.08 -7.33 6.72
N ALA A 195 6.89 -6.56 5.99
CA ALA A 195 6.61 -6.13 4.63
C ALA A 195 6.74 -7.29 3.62
N GLU A 196 7.43 -8.37 4.00
CA GLU A 196 7.62 -9.55 3.16
C GLU A 196 6.49 -10.55 3.39
N ALA A 197 5.86 -11.02 2.32
CA ALA A 197 5.05 -12.22 2.41
C ALA A 197 5.98 -13.38 2.82
N LEU A 198 5.61 -14.18 3.82
CA LEU A 198 6.20 -15.51 3.98
C LEU A 198 6.07 -16.21 2.61
N PRO A 199 7.16 -16.79 2.04
CA PRO A 199 7.19 -17.17 0.64
C PRO A 199 6.06 -18.14 0.33
N LYS A 200 5.11 -17.67 -0.47
CA LYS A 200 4.13 -18.49 -1.19
C LYS A 200 4.59 -18.72 -2.64
N ALA A 201 5.45 -17.85 -3.12
CA ALA A 201 6.12 -17.88 -4.41
C ALA A 201 7.18 -18.99 -4.47
N ASP A 202 7.28 -19.66 -5.62
CA ASP A 202 8.33 -20.62 -5.95
C ASP A 202 9.58 -19.93 -6.54
N TRP A 203 9.63 -18.60 -6.47
CA TRP A 203 10.76 -17.76 -6.82
C TRP A 203 11.25 -16.91 -5.63
N SER A 204 12.46 -16.35 -5.74
CA SER A 204 13.04 -15.47 -4.72
C SER A 204 13.71 -14.24 -5.32
N ALA A 205 13.80 -13.17 -4.53
CA ALA A 205 14.51 -11.95 -4.89
C ALA A 205 15.37 -11.44 -3.73
N ARG A 206 16.47 -10.75 -4.07
CA ARG A 206 17.31 -10.01 -3.12
C ARG A 206 18.03 -8.86 -3.81
N VAL A 207 18.37 -7.83 -3.04
CA VAL A 207 19.08 -6.64 -3.53
C VAL A 207 20.49 -6.54 -2.97
N PHE A 208 21.47 -6.11 -3.78
CA PHE A 208 22.84 -5.86 -3.33
C PHE A 208 23.63 -4.97 -4.33
N PRO A 209 24.65 -4.24 -3.89
CA PRO A 209 24.93 -3.93 -2.49
C PRO A 209 23.80 -3.07 -1.89
N ASN A 210 23.56 -3.23 -0.58
CA ASN A 210 22.62 -2.41 0.17
C ASN A 210 23.30 -2.03 1.50
N PRO A 211 23.77 -0.78 1.70
CA PRO A 211 23.50 0.40 0.85
C PRO A 211 24.13 0.38 -0.55
N ALA A 212 23.44 0.98 -1.52
CA ALA A 212 23.89 1.18 -2.89
C ALA A 212 24.55 2.55 -3.09
N GLU A 213 25.52 2.62 -4.00
CA GLU A 213 26.19 3.86 -4.43
C GLU A 213 25.75 4.23 -5.87
N ALA A 214 26.50 3.81 -6.88
CA ALA A 214 26.18 4.10 -8.29
C ALA A 214 25.31 3.02 -8.97
N GLU A 215 25.29 1.81 -8.44
CA GLU A 215 24.61 0.66 -9.03
C GLU A 215 23.98 -0.22 -7.95
N LEU A 216 22.80 -0.76 -8.26
CA LEU A 216 22.08 -1.75 -7.46
C LEU A 216 21.77 -2.97 -8.33
N PHE A 217 22.04 -4.16 -7.81
CA PHE A 217 21.65 -5.42 -8.42
C PHE A 217 20.44 -6.03 -7.75
N VAL A 218 19.56 -6.59 -8.58
CA VAL A 218 18.42 -7.40 -8.16
C VAL A 218 18.69 -8.83 -8.62
N ALA A 219 19.03 -9.73 -7.68
CA ALA A 219 19.14 -11.16 -7.99
C ALA A 219 17.80 -11.84 -7.81
N LEU A 220 17.42 -12.65 -8.79
CA LEU A 220 16.21 -13.44 -8.84
C LEU A 220 16.56 -14.92 -9.01
N ASP A 221 15.75 -15.81 -8.47
CA ASP A 221 15.78 -17.23 -8.82
C ASP A 221 14.39 -17.64 -9.30
N LEU A 222 14.26 -17.89 -10.61
CA LEU A 222 12.97 -18.12 -11.26
C LEU A 222 12.77 -19.61 -11.58
N PRO A 223 11.64 -20.24 -11.21
CA PRO A 223 11.39 -21.65 -11.48
C PRO A 223 11.08 -21.92 -12.95
N ARG A 224 10.67 -20.90 -13.70
CA ARG A 224 10.30 -20.93 -15.12
C ARG A 224 10.54 -19.56 -15.76
N PRO A 225 10.57 -19.45 -17.10
CA PRO A 225 10.58 -18.16 -17.76
C PRO A 225 9.34 -17.35 -17.39
N ALA A 226 9.51 -16.05 -17.11
CA ALA A 226 8.45 -15.15 -16.68
C ALA A 226 8.76 -13.70 -17.08
N THR A 227 7.70 -12.90 -17.23
CA THR A 227 7.79 -11.45 -17.31
C THR A 227 8.03 -10.91 -15.91
N VAL A 228 9.07 -10.09 -15.74
CA VAL A 228 9.44 -9.48 -14.46
C VAL A 228 9.32 -7.97 -14.56
N GLU A 229 8.50 -7.36 -13.70
CA GLU A 229 8.40 -5.91 -13.57
C GLU A 229 9.10 -5.42 -12.31
N LEU A 230 10.03 -4.48 -12.47
CA LEU A 230 10.64 -3.72 -11.39
C LEU A 230 9.99 -2.35 -11.28
N THR A 231 9.63 -1.94 -10.08
CA THR A 231 9.23 -0.55 -9.78
C THR A 231 9.99 -0.04 -8.57
N VAL A 232 10.59 1.14 -8.68
CA VAL A 232 11.30 1.82 -7.59
C VAL A 232 10.56 3.09 -7.22
N LEU A 233 10.33 3.24 -5.92
CA LEU A 233 9.76 4.42 -5.33
C LEU A 233 10.72 5.00 -4.29
N ASP A 234 10.71 6.32 -4.11
CA ASP A 234 11.42 6.93 -2.99
C ASP A 234 10.64 6.76 -1.67
N ALA A 235 11.23 7.21 -0.56
CA ALA A 235 10.63 7.15 0.78
C ALA A 235 9.25 7.83 0.89
N LEU A 236 8.88 8.67 -0.07
CA LEU A 236 7.61 9.37 -0.14
C LEU A 236 6.60 8.69 -1.09
N GLY A 237 6.93 7.49 -1.60
CA GLY A 237 6.10 6.75 -2.55
C GLY A 237 6.10 7.34 -3.96
N ARG A 238 6.98 8.30 -4.27
CA ARG A 238 7.06 8.89 -5.61
C ARG A 238 7.82 7.97 -6.54
N PHE A 239 7.35 7.88 -7.78
CA PHE A 239 7.97 7.06 -8.81
C PHE A 239 9.38 7.54 -9.16
N VAL A 240 10.35 6.63 -9.09
CA VAL A 240 11.75 6.88 -9.44
C VAL A 240 12.14 6.12 -10.70
N HIS A 241 11.77 4.84 -10.79
CA HIS A 241 12.15 3.98 -11.90
C HIS A 241 11.12 2.87 -12.12
N ALA A 242 10.96 2.42 -13.37
CA ALA A 242 10.39 1.12 -13.66
C ALA A 242 11.04 0.50 -14.88
N GLN A 243 11.07 -0.83 -14.88
CA GLN A 243 11.64 -1.67 -15.91
C GLN A 243 10.80 -2.95 -16.01
N GLU A 244 10.62 -3.46 -17.22
CA GLU A 244 9.96 -4.74 -17.49
C GLU A 244 10.91 -5.57 -18.35
N GLU A 245 11.15 -6.83 -17.98
CA GLU A 245 12.05 -7.74 -18.69
C GLU A 245 11.46 -9.15 -18.78
N GLU A 246 11.66 -9.79 -19.93
CA GLU A 246 11.37 -11.21 -20.11
C GLU A 246 12.60 -12.04 -19.70
N LEU A 247 12.49 -12.78 -18.60
CA LEU A 247 13.61 -13.52 -18.03
C LEU A 247 13.46 -15.03 -18.18
N ALA A 248 14.59 -15.72 -18.34
CA ALA A 248 14.64 -17.17 -18.37
C ALA A 248 14.57 -17.78 -16.95
N ALA A 249 14.24 -19.07 -16.87
CA ALA A 249 14.33 -19.82 -15.63
C ALA A 249 15.76 -19.87 -15.06
N GLY A 250 15.86 -20.08 -13.76
CA GLY A 250 17.08 -20.15 -12.96
C GLY A 250 17.51 -18.80 -12.39
N PRO A 251 18.76 -18.71 -11.91
CA PRO A 251 19.31 -17.47 -11.37
C PRO A 251 19.42 -16.38 -12.45
N GLN A 252 18.83 -15.23 -12.17
CA GLN A 252 18.87 -14.03 -13.01
C GLN A 252 19.41 -12.84 -12.21
N GLN A 253 19.93 -11.85 -12.91
CA GLN A 253 20.39 -10.62 -12.29
C GLN A 253 20.06 -9.42 -13.17
N LEU A 254 19.33 -8.46 -12.59
CA LEU A 254 19.06 -7.15 -13.18
C LEU A 254 19.95 -6.10 -12.52
N SER A 255 20.29 -5.03 -13.26
CA SER A 255 21.05 -3.89 -12.76
C SER A 255 20.24 -2.61 -12.90
N LEU A 256 20.24 -1.80 -11.84
CA LEU A 256 19.66 -0.47 -11.79
C LEU A 256 20.77 0.56 -11.57
N ASN A 257 20.81 1.60 -12.42
CA ASN A 257 21.69 2.74 -12.22
C ASN A 257 21.08 3.68 -11.15
N THR A 258 21.80 3.86 -10.04
CA THR A 258 21.38 4.67 -8.89
C THR A 258 22.18 5.96 -8.74
N GLU A 259 23.09 6.28 -9.68
CA GLU A 259 24.01 7.43 -9.61
C GLU A 259 23.28 8.77 -9.44
N ARG A 260 22.07 8.89 -10.00
CA ARG A 260 21.25 10.11 -9.93
C ARG A 260 20.20 10.10 -8.83
N TRP A 261 20.14 9.04 -8.03
CA TRP A 261 19.20 8.95 -6.92
C TRP A 261 19.77 9.76 -5.75
N ASN A 262 18.91 10.53 -5.09
CA ASN A 262 19.31 11.22 -3.86
C ASN A 262 19.58 10.20 -2.76
N ASP A 263 20.48 10.51 -1.84
CA ASP A 263 20.69 9.69 -0.64
C ASP A 263 19.40 9.56 0.17
N GLY A 264 19.12 8.35 0.66
CA GLY A 264 17.87 8.04 1.35
C GLY A 264 17.41 6.60 1.20
N VAL A 265 16.15 6.36 1.57
CA VAL A 265 15.49 5.04 1.48
C VAL A 265 14.59 5.00 0.24
N TYR A 266 14.60 3.86 -0.43
CA TYR A 266 13.77 3.53 -1.57
C TYR A 266 13.10 2.18 -1.35
N TRP A 267 11.97 1.97 -2.01
CA TRP A 267 11.26 0.70 -2.05
C TRP A 267 11.34 0.14 -3.46
N LEU A 268 11.94 -1.05 -3.59
CA LEU A 268 11.93 -1.84 -4.82
C LEU A 268 10.79 -2.86 -4.75
N MET A 269 9.97 -2.87 -5.78
CA MET A 269 8.95 -3.88 -6.03
C MET A 269 9.40 -4.74 -7.20
N VAL A 270 9.22 -6.05 -7.06
CA VAL A 270 9.42 -7.04 -8.13
C VAL A 270 8.09 -7.76 -8.31
N GLU A 271 7.49 -7.68 -9.49
CA GLU A 271 6.36 -8.50 -9.89
C GLU A 271 6.83 -9.65 -10.78
N VAL A 272 6.38 -10.87 -10.51
CA VAL A 272 6.58 -12.04 -11.35
C VAL A 272 5.25 -12.77 -11.47
N ASP A 273 4.67 -12.85 -12.68
CA ASP A 273 3.38 -13.50 -12.95
C ASP A 273 2.23 -13.07 -11.99
N GLY A 274 2.21 -11.82 -11.53
CA GLY A 274 1.21 -11.29 -10.58
C GLY A 274 1.50 -11.56 -9.10
N GLU A 275 2.62 -12.23 -8.79
CA GLU A 275 3.14 -12.34 -7.42
C GLU A 275 4.19 -11.27 -7.17
N TRP A 276 4.27 -10.80 -5.92
CA TRP A 276 5.08 -9.65 -5.56
C TRP A 276 6.15 -9.99 -4.54
N TRP A 277 7.33 -9.41 -4.72
CA TRP A 277 8.35 -9.26 -3.71
C TRP A 277 8.67 -7.79 -3.50
N PHE A 278 8.99 -7.44 -2.26
CA PHE A 278 9.25 -6.09 -1.85
C PHE A 278 10.58 -6.03 -1.11
N GLY A 279 11.41 -5.04 -1.44
CA GLY A 279 12.73 -4.85 -0.84
C GLY A 279 13.00 -3.40 -0.50
N LYS A 280 13.53 -3.16 0.70
CA LYS A 280 14.07 -1.86 1.08
C LYS A 280 15.46 -1.67 0.45
N VAL A 281 15.71 -0.52 -0.15
CA VAL A 281 17.00 -0.11 -0.69
C VAL A 281 17.46 1.17 0.01
N GLU A 282 18.68 1.17 0.52
CA GLU A 282 19.34 2.35 1.09
C GLU A 282 20.35 2.89 0.06
N LYS A 283 20.27 4.18 -0.27
CA LYS A 283 21.20 4.87 -1.17
C LYS A 283 22.11 5.78 -0.34
N MET A 284 23.42 5.65 -0.54
CA MET A 284 24.44 6.51 0.06
C MET A 284 25.47 6.94 -0.98
N GLY A 285 26.09 8.11 -0.80
CA GLY A 285 27.23 8.56 -1.61
C GLY A 285 26.83 9.04 -3.00
N GLY A 286 26.59 10.35 -3.12
CA GLY A 286 26.51 11.08 -4.39
C GLY A 286 27.61 12.12 -4.49
#